data_AF-A0A4Q6C339-F1
#
_entry.id   AF-A0A4Q6C339-F1
#
_cell.length_a   1.000
_cell.length_b   1.000
_cell.length_c   1.000
_cell.angle_alpha   90.00
_cell.angle_beta   90.00
_cell.angle_gamma   90.00
#
_symmetry.space_group_name_H-M   'P 1'
#
loop_
_entity.id
_entity.type
_entity.pdbx_description
1 polymer ?
#
loop_
_entity_poly.entity_id
_entity_poly.type
_entity_poly.pdbx_seq_one_letter_code
_entity_poly.pdbx_strand_id
1 'polypeptide(L)'
;LQAADVLPICKEMQPLFRNVTDHVRVLKEDIESMREVLSFAFEANLLTVQSEQTIISRRLAAWAAILAVPTAIAGIYGMNFENMPELKWQYGYFYVLGSIGIVCCALFAMFKRNDWI
;
A
#
# COMPACT_ATOMS: atom_id res chain seq x y z
N LEU A 1 26.84 -37.80 43.21
CA LEU A 1 27.22 -36.51 43.81
C LEU A 1 25.98 -35.62 43.73
N GLN A 2 25.01 -35.90 44.59
CA GLN A 2 24.94 -35.48 45.99
C GLN A 2 23.94 -34.34 46.01
N ALA A 3 22.84 -34.60 46.71
CA ALA A 3 21.81 -33.63 47.03
C ALA A 3 22.47 -32.27 47.19
N ALA A 4 22.12 -31.33 46.30
CA ALA A 4 22.31 -29.94 46.59
C ALA A 4 21.62 -29.73 47.92
N ASP A 5 22.45 -29.53 48.94
CA ASP A 5 22.08 -29.34 50.32
C ASP A 5 21.12 -28.16 50.33
N VAL A 6 19.83 -28.46 50.21
CA VAL A 6 18.75 -27.47 50.29
C VAL A 6 18.75 -27.05 51.73
N LEU A 7 19.62 -26.08 52.04
CA LEU A 7 19.65 -25.37 53.30
C LEU A 7 18.18 -25.12 53.66
N PRO A 8 17.69 -25.70 54.78
CA PRO A 8 16.29 -25.56 55.14
C PRO A 8 16.03 -24.07 55.26
N ILE A 9 15.32 -23.51 54.28
CA ILE A 9 14.97 -22.09 54.27
C ILE A 9 14.26 -21.86 55.59
N CYS A 10 14.86 -21.06 56.48
CA CYS A 10 14.23 -20.69 57.74
C CYS A 10 12.78 -20.32 57.45
N LYS A 11 11.83 -20.83 58.24
CA LYS A 11 10.39 -20.68 58.00
C LYS A 11 9.96 -19.21 57.80
N GLU A 12 10.76 -18.28 58.32
CA GLU A 12 10.65 -16.82 58.20
C GLU A 12 11.07 -16.25 56.83
N MET A 13 11.97 -16.90 56.08
CA MET A 13 12.45 -16.46 54.75
C MET A 13 11.58 -16.96 53.59
N GLN A 14 10.81 -18.03 53.80
CA GLN A 14 9.87 -18.58 52.82
C GLN A 14 8.83 -17.56 52.28
N PRO A 15 8.22 -16.66 53.08
CA PRO A 15 7.31 -15.64 52.57
C PRO A 15 8.01 -14.59 51.69
N LEU A 16 9.27 -14.23 51.98
CA LEU A 16 10.03 -13.27 51.17
C LEU A 16 10.33 -13.83 49.78
N PHE A 17 10.79 -15.09 49.69
CA PHE A 17 11.01 -15.76 48.41
C PHE A 17 9.72 -15.94 47.61
N ARG A 18 8.61 -16.24 48.28
CA ARG A 18 7.28 -16.29 47.65
C ARG A 18 6.89 -14.94 47.06
N ASN A 19 7.06 -13.85 47.83
CA ASN A 19 6.71 -12.51 47.37
C ASN A 19 7.52 -12.07 46.14
N VAL A 20 8.84 -12.32 46.14
CA VAL A 20 9.70 -12.04 44.96
C VAL A 20 9.28 -12.89 43.76
N THR A 21 8.98 -14.17 43.97
CA THR A 21 8.51 -15.07 42.90
C THR A 21 7.19 -14.59 42.31
N ASP A 22 6.26 -14.15 43.16
CA ASP A 22 4.97 -13.60 42.74
C ASP A 22 5.14 -12.27 41.99
N HIS A 23 6.02 -11.38 42.46
CA HIS A 23 6.33 -10.12 41.76
C HIS A 23 6.97 -10.35 40.39
N VAL A 24 7.92 -11.28 40.27
CA VAL A 24 8.54 -11.64 38.99
C VAL A 24 7.49 -12.22 38.04
N ARG A 25 6.52 -12.99 38.57
CA ARG A 25 5.43 -13.53 37.77
C ARG A 25 4.52 -12.44 37.23
N VAL A 26 4.09 -11.50 38.08
CA VAL A 26 3.24 -10.37 37.66
C VAL A 26 3.96 -9.51 36.63
N LEU A 27 5.23 -9.17 36.86
CA LEU A 27 6.02 -8.41 35.89
C LEU A 27 6.17 -9.15 34.56
N LYS A 28 6.28 -10.47 34.58
CA LYS A 28 6.34 -11.27 33.35
C LYS A 28 5.01 -11.19 32.60
N GLU A 29 3.88 -11.32 33.28
CA GLU A 29 2.56 -11.20 32.69
C GLU A 29 2.34 -9.81 32.06
N ASP A 30 2.79 -8.74 32.75
CA ASP A 30 2.76 -7.37 32.20
C ASP A 30 3.64 -7.21 30.95
N ILE A 31 4.85 -7.77 30.96
CA ILE A 31 5.74 -7.74 29.78
C ILE A 31 5.13 -8.50 28.60
N GLU A 32 4.50 -9.64 28.85
CA GLU A 32 3.81 -10.43 27.82
C GLU A 32 2.65 -9.61 27.22
N SER A 33 1.85 -8.95 28.06
CA SER A 33 0.76 -8.07 27.62
C SER A 33 1.27 -6.88 26.79
N MET A 34 2.35 -6.22 27.23
CA MET A 34 2.97 -5.14 26.45
C MET A 34 3.49 -5.61 25.09
N ARG A 35 4.07 -6.81 25.02
CA ARG A 35 4.53 -7.42 23.76
C ARG A 35 3.37 -7.67 22.82
N GLU A 36 2.25 -8.15 23.33
CA GLU A 36 1.04 -8.38 22.55
C GLU A 36 0.51 -7.05 21.96
N VAL A 37 0.37 -6.01 22.78
CA VAL A 37 -0.05 -4.68 22.31
C VAL A 37 0.91 -4.11 21.27
N LEU A 38 2.23 -4.25 21.47
CA LEU A 38 3.23 -3.80 20.51
C LEU A 38 3.13 -4.56 19.18
N SER A 39 2.88 -5.87 19.23
CA SER A 39 2.65 -6.69 18.04
C SER A 39 1.43 -6.21 17.26
N PHE A 40 0.31 -5.97 17.95
CA PHE A 40 -0.89 -5.42 17.31
C PHE A 40 -0.66 -4.02 16.72
N ALA A 41 0.05 -3.14 17.42
CA ALA A 41 0.37 -1.81 16.91
C ALA A 41 1.28 -1.86 15.68
N PHE A 42 2.28 -2.75 15.69
CA PHE A 42 3.17 -2.95 14.54
C PHE A 42 2.39 -3.49 13.34
N GLU A 43 1.52 -4.49 13.55
CA GLU A 43 0.65 -5.03 12.50
C GLU A 43 -0.29 -3.96 11.93
N ALA A 44 -0.91 -3.14 12.78
CA ALA A 44 -1.75 -2.02 12.34
C ALA A 44 -0.96 -0.96 11.55
N ASN A 45 0.28 -0.68 11.96
CA ASN A 45 1.17 0.24 11.23
C ASN A 45 1.52 -0.34 9.86
N LEU A 46 1.88 -1.63 9.78
CA LEU A 46 2.15 -2.32 8.52
C LEU A 46 0.93 -2.31 7.59
N LEU A 47 -0.28 -2.56 8.12
CA LEU A 47 -1.52 -2.48 7.35
C LEU A 47 -1.75 -1.08 6.78
N THR A 48 -1.48 -0.03 7.58
CA THR A 48 -1.60 1.36 7.13
C THR A 48 -0.60 1.66 6.02
N VAL A 49 0.67 1.27 6.18
CA VAL A 49 1.72 1.45 5.17
C VAL A 49 1.38 0.69 3.88
N GLN A 50 0.87 -0.54 3.97
CA GLN A 50 0.42 -1.29 2.78
C GLN A 50 -0.77 -0.62 2.07
N SER A 51 -1.71 -0.05 2.84
CA SER A 51 -2.84 0.69 2.27
C SER A 51 -2.36 1.91 1.48
N GLU A 52 -1.46 2.71 2.05
CA GLU A 52 -0.84 3.86 1.37
C GLU A 52 -0.09 3.43 0.10
N GLN A 53 0.68 2.34 0.17
CA GLN A 53 1.40 1.80 -0.98
C GLN A 53 0.44 1.33 -2.10
N THR A 54 -0.71 0.76 -1.73
CA THR A 54 -1.75 0.35 -2.67
C THR A 54 -2.34 1.56 -3.38
N ILE A 55 -2.56 2.67 -2.67
CA ILE A 55 -3.03 3.93 -3.26
C ILE A 55 -2.01 4.47 -4.25
N ILE A 56 -0.72 4.49 -3.89
CA ILE A 56 0.37 4.96 -4.78
C ILE A 56 0.46 4.10 -6.04
N SER A 57 0.46 2.77 -5.91
CA SER A 57 0.55 1.84 -7.05
C SER A 57 -0.64 2.03 -8.00
N ARG A 58 -1.84 2.11 -7.45
CA ARG A 58 -3.04 2.43 -8.22
C ARG A 58 -2.85 3.79 -8.92
N ARG A 59 -2.34 4.81 -8.23
CA ARG A 59 -2.08 6.15 -8.79
C ARG A 59 -1.18 6.11 -10.01
N LEU A 60 -0.06 5.41 -9.90
CA LEU A 60 0.87 5.22 -11.01
C LEU A 60 0.25 4.46 -12.18
N ALA A 61 -0.53 3.41 -11.90
CA ALA A 61 -1.22 2.64 -12.94
C ALA A 61 -2.24 3.48 -13.72
N ALA A 62 -3.00 4.38 -13.07
CA ALA A 62 -3.90 5.27 -13.82
C ALA A 62 -3.11 6.27 -14.67
N TRP A 63 -2.07 6.91 -14.14
CA TRP A 63 -1.21 7.80 -14.93
C TRP A 63 -0.64 7.08 -16.18
N ALA A 64 -0.21 5.83 -16.04
CA ALA A 64 0.24 5.02 -17.17
C ALA A 64 -0.87 4.74 -18.18
N ALA A 65 -2.08 4.37 -17.74
CA ALA A 65 -3.23 4.14 -18.62
C ALA A 65 -3.60 5.41 -19.41
N ILE A 66 -3.54 6.57 -18.75
CA ILE A 66 -3.81 7.87 -19.35
C ILE A 66 -2.82 8.25 -20.44
N LEU A 67 -1.54 7.88 -20.29
CA LEU A 67 -0.54 8.08 -21.32
C LEU A 67 -0.62 7.02 -22.42
N ALA A 68 -0.98 5.77 -22.07
CA ALA A 68 -1.04 4.66 -23.02
C ALA A 68 -2.10 4.85 -24.10
N VAL A 69 -3.28 5.40 -23.76
CA VAL A 69 -4.37 5.64 -24.72
C VAL A 69 -3.99 6.60 -25.85
N PRO A 70 -3.53 7.84 -25.60
CA PRO A 70 -3.13 8.76 -26.66
C PRO A 70 -1.87 8.26 -27.38
N THR A 71 -0.94 7.59 -26.70
CA THR A 71 0.23 6.97 -27.36
C THR A 71 -0.18 5.85 -28.31
N ALA A 72 -1.15 5.00 -27.96
CA ALA A 72 -1.65 3.96 -28.85
C ALA A 72 -2.35 4.55 -30.09
N ILE A 73 -3.15 5.59 -29.90
CA ILE A 73 -3.82 6.30 -30.99
C ILE A 73 -2.79 7.00 -31.89
N ALA A 74 -1.79 7.68 -31.30
CA ALA A 74 -0.69 8.28 -32.04
C ALA A 74 0.19 7.23 -32.75
N GLY A 75 0.34 6.03 -32.20
CA GLY A 75 1.04 4.92 -32.86
C GLY A 75 0.28 4.37 -34.06
N ILE A 76 -1.03 4.14 -33.92
CA ILE A 76 -1.90 3.69 -35.02
C ILE A 76 -1.95 4.73 -36.13
N TYR A 77 -2.16 6.01 -35.80
CA TYR A 77 -2.20 7.08 -36.78
C TYR A 77 -0.81 7.39 -37.34
N GLY A 78 0.23 7.40 -36.51
CA GLY A 78 1.63 7.61 -36.89
C GLY A 78 2.17 6.57 -37.88
N MET A 79 1.72 5.32 -37.79
CA MET A 79 2.06 4.27 -38.76
C MET A 79 1.20 4.26 -40.03
N ASN A 80 0.08 5.01 -40.09
CA ASN A 80 -0.87 5.00 -41.22
C ASN A 80 -0.99 6.34 -41.97
N PHE A 81 -0.19 7.36 -41.63
CA PHE A 81 -0.18 8.65 -42.34
C PHE A 81 0.19 8.53 -43.83
N GLU A 82 0.88 7.46 -44.23
CA GLU A 82 1.39 7.29 -45.59
C GLU A 82 0.39 6.66 -46.56
N ASN A 83 -0.71 6.05 -46.07
CA ASN A 83 -1.62 5.24 -46.91
C ASN A 83 -3.09 5.68 -46.92
N MET A 84 -3.42 6.92 -46.51
CA MET A 84 -4.81 7.42 -46.60
C MET A 84 -5.00 8.50 -47.68
N PRO A 85 -5.70 8.21 -48.80
CA PRO A 85 -6.04 9.19 -49.84
C PRO A 85 -7.03 10.27 -49.38
N GLU A 86 -7.55 10.21 -48.15
CA GLU A 86 -8.52 11.14 -47.56
C GLU A 86 -7.94 12.52 -47.20
N LEU A 87 -6.61 12.69 -47.21
CA LEU A 87 -5.95 14.00 -47.07
C LEU A 87 -6.17 14.93 -48.28
N LYS A 88 -6.77 14.42 -49.38
CA LYS A 88 -7.19 15.24 -50.53
C LYS A 88 -8.51 15.98 -50.30
N TRP A 89 -9.27 15.68 -49.23
CA TRP A 89 -10.51 16.38 -48.93
C TRP A 89 -10.29 17.49 -47.90
N GLN A 90 -10.78 18.70 -48.20
CA GLN A 90 -10.60 19.92 -47.40
C GLN A 90 -10.97 19.81 -45.91
N TYR A 91 -11.74 18.78 -45.52
CA TYR A 91 -12.23 18.58 -44.16
C TYR A 91 -11.48 17.51 -43.35
N GLY A 92 -10.53 16.77 -43.95
CA GLY A 92 -9.76 15.73 -43.23
C GLY A 92 -8.96 16.28 -42.05
N TYR A 93 -8.45 17.51 -42.19
CA TYR A 93 -7.75 18.23 -41.12
C TYR A 93 -8.63 18.48 -39.88
N PHE A 94 -9.91 18.84 -40.07
CA PHE A 94 -10.85 19.08 -38.98
C PHE A 94 -11.25 17.79 -38.25
N TYR A 95 -11.35 16.66 -38.95
CA TYR A 95 -11.62 15.36 -38.34
C TYR A 95 -10.47 14.88 -37.44
N VAL A 96 -9.22 15.10 -37.85
CA VAL A 96 -8.03 14.78 -37.04
C VAL A 96 -7.96 15.70 -35.82
N LEU A 97 -8.24 16.99 -35.98
CA LEU A 97 -8.29 17.93 -34.86
C LEU A 97 -9.43 17.57 -33.87
N GLY A 98 -10.57 17.11 -34.40
CA GLY A 98 -11.70 16.61 -33.64
C GLY A 98 -11.38 15.31 -32.89
N SER A 99 -10.67 14.36 -33.50
CA SER A 99 -10.28 13.12 -32.82
C SER A 99 -9.29 13.37 -31.69
N ILE A 100 -8.32 14.27 -31.89
CA ILE A 100 -7.40 14.73 -30.82
C ILE A 100 -8.19 15.37 -29.67
N GLY A 101 -9.15 16.25 -29.99
CA GLY A 101 -10.02 16.89 -29.00
C GLY A 101 -10.89 15.91 -28.22
N ILE A 102 -11.47 14.91 -28.92
CA ILE A 102 -12.30 13.86 -28.32
C ILE A 102 -11.47 12.97 -27.39
N VAL A 103 -10.26 12.59 -27.78
CA VAL A 103 -9.36 11.79 -26.93
C VAL A 103 -8.95 12.57 -25.68
N CYS A 104 -8.62 13.85 -25.85
CA CYS A 104 -8.25 14.74 -24.74
C CYS A 104 -9.45 14.91 -23.76
N CYS A 105 -10.66 15.12 -24.28
CA CYS A 105 -11.88 15.21 -23.47
C CYS A 105 -12.27 13.87 -22.82
N ALA A 106 -12.12 12.75 -23.52
CA ALA A 106 -12.43 11.42 -22.99
C ALA A 106 -11.50 11.05 -21.82
N LEU A 107 -10.21 11.37 -21.95
CA LEU A 107 -9.24 11.23 -20.86
C LEU A 107 -9.59 12.13 -19.67
N PHE A 108 -9.89 13.41 -19.92
CA PHE A 108 -10.30 14.35 -18.87
C PHE A 108 -11.57 13.88 -18.15
N ALA A 109 -12.57 13.38 -18.88
CA ALA A 109 -13.80 12.87 -18.32
C ALA A 109 -13.61 11.56 -17.52
N MET A 110 -12.74 10.65 -17.98
CA MET A 110 -12.41 9.44 -17.23
C MET A 110 -11.69 9.75 -15.92
N PHE A 111 -10.74 10.69 -15.93
CA PHE A 111 -10.08 11.16 -14.71
C PHE A 111 -11.05 11.80 -13.72
N LYS A 112 -11.94 12.67 -14.21
CA LYS A 112 -12.92 13.33 -13.36
C LYS A 112 -13.94 12.36 -12.76
N ARG A 113 -14.28 11.29 -13.48
CA ARG A 113 -15.23 10.27 -13.02
C ARG A 113 -14.66 9.31 -11.99
N ASN A 114 -13.34 9.25 -11.83
CA ASN A 114 -12.68 8.32 -10.92
C ASN A 114 -12.19 8.99 -9.61
N ASP A 115 -12.67 10.21 -9.29
CA ASP A 115 -12.42 10.93 -8.03
C ASP A 115 -10.97 10.85 -7.53
N TRP A 116 -10.01 11.02 -8.44
CA TRP A 116 -8.57 10.98 -8.14
C TRP A 116 -7.86 12.34 -8.25
N ILE A 117 -8.66 13.40 -8.31
CA ILE A 117 -8.31 14.74 -7.86
C ILE A 117 -9.18 15.05 -6.65
#